data_AF-A0AAV2PY73-F1
#
_entry.id   AF-A0AAV2PY73-F1
#
_cell.length_a   1.000
_cell.length_b   1.000
_cell.length_c   1.000
_cell.angle_alpha   90.00
_cell.angle_beta   90.00
_cell.angle_gamma   90.00
#
_symmetry.space_group_name_H-M   'P 1'
#
loop_
_entity.id
_entity.type
_entity.pdbx_description
1 polymer ?
#
loop_
_entity_poly.entity_id
_entity_poly.type
_entity_poly.pdbx_seq_one_letter_code
_entity_poly.pdbx_strand_id
1 'polypeptide(L)'
;GEFDWNEFTQAKIIGSFYWGYIWSQIPGGRVAETLGASEVVGISMLIAAILNLVLPAAADHDYTTLIAVRILLGLAEGATFPALQVLMANWAPPQERSWLLTLVFMGSKFGIIIAYPTAAALIKIWGWKATFYVPSIVTLFWCVLWKSIVSNTPNEFRWITQYEKNYIAASIGDTVR
;
A
#
# COMPACT_ATOMS: atom_id res chain seq x y z
N GLY A 1 -1.61 20.54 21.48
CA GLY A 1 -2.29 19.27 21.20
C GLY A 1 -2.32 18.45 22.47
N GLU A 2 -2.76 17.20 22.41
CA GLU A 2 -2.72 16.27 23.56
C GLU A 2 -1.28 15.96 24.02
N PHE A 3 -0.30 16.13 23.13
CA PHE A 3 1.13 15.96 23.39
C PHE A 3 1.88 17.30 23.36
N ASP A 4 2.84 17.47 24.28
CA ASP A 4 3.72 18.64 24.38
C ASP A 4 4.98 18.47 23.49
N TRP A 5 4.76 18.33 22.19
CA TRP A 5 5.84 18.18 21.21
C TRP A 5 6.09 19.48 20.47
N ASN A 6 7.35 19.95 20.48
CA ASN A 6 7.77 21.08 19.66
C ASN A 6 7.73 20.75 18.16
N GLU A 7 7.74 21.78 17.31
CA GLU A 7 7.67 21.64 15.85
C GLU A 7 8.77 20.74 15.29
N PHE A 8 9.98 20.83 15.83
CA PHE A 8 11.10 19.98 15.42
C PHE A 8 10.84 18.48 15.68
N THR A 9 10.22 18.15 16.81
CA THR A 9 9.86 16.78 17.17
C THR A 9 8.74 16.27 16.27
N GLN A 10 7.73 17.09 16.00
CA GLN A 10 6.66 16.75 15.07
C GLN A 10 7.20 16.49 13.66
N ALA A 11 8.07 17.37 13.16
CA ALA A 11 8.73 17.20 11.86
C ALA A 11 9.57 15.91 11.82
N LYS A 12 10.29 15.59 12.89
CA LYS A 12 11.05 14.33 13.01
C LYS A 12 10.14 13.10 12.99
N ILE A 13 9.03 13.12 13.72
CA ILE A 13 8.04 12.04 13.73
C ILE A 13 7.46 11.84 12.32
N ILE A 14 7.01 12.91 11.66
CA ILE A 14 6.44 12.84 10.31
C ILE A 14 7.50 12.36 9.31
N GLY A 15 8.70 12.93 9.37
CA GLY A 15 9.81 12.58 8.48
C GLY A 15 10.34 11.15 8.66
N SER A 16 10.22 10.57 9.86
CA SER A 16 10.72 9.22 10.17
C SER A 16 10.18 8.13 9.23
N PHE A 17 8.94 8.28 8.74
CA PHE A 17 8.34 7.39 7.76
C PHE A 17 9.18 7.25 6.48
N TYR A 18 9.69 8.36 5.96
CA TYR A 18 10.40 8.37 4.67
C TYR A 18 11.74 7.64 4.72
N TRP A 19 12.37 7.54 5.90
CA TRP A 19 13.60 6.75 6.06
C TRP A 19 13.34 5.29 5.73
N GLY A 20 12.28 4.70 6.28
CA GLY A 20 11.89 3.33 5.95
C GLY A 20 11.41 3.18 4.49
N TYR A 21 10.65 4.15 4.02
CA TYR A 21 10.08 4.15 2.67
C TYR A 21 11.15 4.09 1.57
N ILE A 22 12.22 4.88 1.67
CA ILE A 22 13.28 4.91 0.66
C ILE A 22 14.03 3.58 0.61
N TRP A 23 14.37 3.00 1.76
CA TRP A 23 15.14 1.75 1.82
C TRP A 23 14.39 0.54 1.28
N SER A 24 13.06 0.53 1.35
CA SER A 24 12.22 -0.59 0.92
C SER A 24 11.86 -0.57 -0.57
N GLN A 25 11.97 0.57 -1.27
CA GLN A 25 11.57 0.67 -2.67
C GLN A 25 12.39 -0.23 -3.61
N ILE A 26 13.73 -0.15 -3.55
CA ILE A 26 14.60 -0.92 -4.45
C ILE A 26 14.50 -2.43 -4.15
N PRO A 27 14.64 -2.89 -2.88
CA PRO A 27 14.47 -4.31 -2.56
C PRO A 27 13.04 -4.80 -2.83
N GLY A 28 12.03 -3.98 -2.55
CA GLY A 28 10.63 -4.32 -2.72
C GLY A 28 10.27 -4.68 -4.16
N GLY A 29 10.82 -3.97 -5.15
CA GLY A 29 10.65 -4.32 -6.56
C GLY A 29 11.22 -5.70 -6.89
N ARG A 30 12.45 -5.98 -6.44
CA ARG A 30 13.11 -7.28 -6.68
C ARG A 30 12.39 -8.44 -5.98
N VAL A 31 11.88 -8.21 -4.78
CA VAL A 31 11.08 -9.20 -4.05
C VAL A 31 9.76 -9.45 -4.78
N ALA A 32 9.12 -8.42 -5.35
CA ALA A 32 7.88 -8.58 -6.12
C ALA A 32 8.06 -9.43 -7.38
N GLU A 33 9.20 -9.33 -8.06
CA GLU A 33 9.52 -10.19 -9.21
C GLU A 33 9.70 -11.68 -8.82
N THR A 34 10.13 -11.97 -7.59
CA THR A 34 10.52 -13.33 -7.19
C THR A 34 9.48 -14.05 -6.34
N LEU A 35 8.84 -13.36 -5.40
CA LEU A 35 7.80 -13.92 -4.52
C LEU A 35 6.38 -13.80 -5.09
N GLY A 36 6.20 -13.00 -6.14
CA GLY A 36 4.89 -12.64 -6.67
C GLY A 36 4.49 -11.23 -6.27
N ALA A 37 4.14 -10.42 -7.26
CA ALA A 37 3.80 -9.02 -7.08
C ALA A 37 2.49 -8.82 -6.30
N SER A 38 1.51 -9.72 -6.48
CA SER A 38 0.23 -9.66 -5.76
C SER A 38 0.43 -9.90 -4.25
N GLU A 39 1.25 -10.87 -3.89
CA GLU A 39 1.60 -11.23 -2.52
C GLU A 39 2.31 -10.08 -1.84
N VAL A 40 3.29 -9.46 -2.51
CA VAL A 40 4.02 -8.33 -1.93
C VAL A 40 3.08 -7.17 -1.66
N VAL A 41 2.18 -6.80 -2.58
CA VAL A 41 1.16 -5.76 -2.33
C VAL A 41 0.28 -6.12 -1.15
N GLY A 42 -0.24 -7.35 -1.10
CA GLY A 42 -1.14 -7.79 -0.02
C GLY A 42 -0.46 -7.83 1.35
N ILE A 43 0.76 -8.35 1.42
CA ILE A 43 1.55 -8.44 2.67
C ILE A 43 1.96 -7.03 3.14
N SER A 44 2.43 -6.17 2.24
CA SER A 44 2.78 -4.78 2.55
C SER A 44 1.60 -4.04 3.16
N MET A 45 0.41 -4.15 2.56
CA MET A 45 -0.80 -3.51 3.05
C MET A 45 -1.30 -4.11 4.37
N LEU A 46 -1.17 -5.43 4.55
CA LEU A 46 -1.51 -6.10 5.81
C LEU A 46 -0.62 -5.62 6.97
N ILE A 47 0.70 -5.60 6.76
CA ILE A 47 1.66 -5.12 7.76
C ILE A 47 1.41 -3.65 8.06
N ALA A 48 1.20 -2.82 7.03
CA ALA A 48 0.91 -1.41 7.19
C ALA A 48 -0.36 -1.18 8.03
N ALA A 49 -1.44 -1.91 7.75
CA ALA A 49 -2.68 -1.81 8.52
C ALA A 49 -2.48 -2.19 9.99
N ILE A 50 -1.74 -3.28 10.28
CA ILE A 50 -1.44 -3.70 11.65
C ILE A 50 -0.60 -2.65 12.38
N LEU A 51 0.46 -2.14 11.75
CA LEU A 51 1.31 -1.09 12.35
C LEU A 51 0.52 0.19 12.61
N ASN A 52 -0.40 0.54 11.72
CA ASN A 52 -1.24 1.71 11.86
C ASN A 52 -2.29 1.56 12.98
N LEU A 53 -2.74 0.34 13.30
CA LEU A 53 -3.53 0.06 14.50
C LEU A 53 -2.74 0.24 15.81
N VAL A 54 -1.45 -0.10 15.81
CA VAL A 54 -0.59 0.05 17.00
C VAL A 54 -0.14 1.52 17.19
N LEU A 55 -0.20 2.33 16.13
CA LEU A 55 0.36 3.67 16.10
C LEU A 55 -0.21 4.64 17.17
N PRO A 56 -1.52 4.67 17.47
CA PRO A 56 -2.04 5.49 18.57
C PRO A 56 -1.51 5.07 19.94
N ALA A 57 -1.41 3.76 20.21
CA ALA A 57 -0.86 3.25 21.47
C ALA A 57 0.64 3.56 21.60
N ALA A 58 1.38 3.52 20.49
CA ALA A 58 2.77 3.95 20.45
C ALA A 58 2.94 5.45 20.76
N ALA A 59 2.02 6.28 20.26
CA ALA A 59 2.02 7.72 20.54
C ALA A 59 1.74 8.04 22.01
N ASP A 60 0.84 7.29 22.65
CA ASP A 60 0.53 7.42 24.09
C ASP A 60 1.73 7.04 24.98
N HIS A 61 2.58 6.11 24.54
CA HIS A 61 3.74 5.64 25.30
C HIS A 61 4.88 6.65 25.27
N ASP A 62 5.47 6.89 24.08
CA ASP A 62 6.52 7.89 23.88
C ASP A 62 6.77 8.17 22.38
N TYR A 63 7.38 9.32 22.07
CA TYR A 63 7.63 9.74 20.68
C TYR A 63 8.70 8.90 19.95
N THR A 64 9.62 8.25 20.66
CA THR A 64 10.66 7.37 20.10
C THR A 64 10.05 6.05 19.63
N THR A 65 9.15 5.46 20.43
CA THR A 65 8.36 4.29 20.04
C THR A 65 7.48 4.62 18.84
N LEU A 66 6.85 5.80 18.81
CA LEU A 66 6.11 6.28 17.65
C LEU A 66 7.00 6.39 16.40
N ILE A 67 8.21 6.94 16.52
CA ILE A 67 9.20 7.01 15.43
C ILE A 67 9.56 5.61 14.92
N ALA A 68 9.81 4.65 15.81
CA ALA A 68 10.13 3.28 15.43
C ALA A 68 9.00 2.64 14.62
N VAL A 69 7.75 2.76 15.09
CA VAL A 69 6.57 2.26 14.37
C VAL A 69 6.40 2.96 13.02
N ARG A 70 6.64 4.27 12.93
CA ARG A 70 6.58 5.01 11.66
C ARG A 70 7.63 4.54 10.65
N ILE A 71 8.86 4.24 11.09
CA ILE A 71 9.91 3.69 10.23
C ILE A 71 9.51 2.32 9.69
N LEU A 72 8.99 1.44 10.56
CA LEU A 72 8.49 0.12 10.15
C LEU A 72 7.32 0.24 9.16
N LEU A 73 6.43 1.21 9.38
CA LEU A 73 5.32 1.49 8.48
C LEU A 73 5.84 1.92 7.09
N GLY A 74 6.83 2.81 7.05
CA GLY A 74 7.49 3.21 5.81
C GLY A 74 8.16 2.05 5.09
N LEU A 75 8.84 1.17 5.83
CA LEU A 75 9.46 -0.04 5.28
C LEU A 75 8.42 -0.99 4.65
N ALA A 76 7.27 -1.16 5.29
CA ALA A 76 6.19 -2.00 4.76
C ALA A 76 5.55 -1.41 3.50
N GLU A 77 5.23 -0.11 3.52
CA GLU A 77 4.52 0.55 2.42
C GLU A 77 5.39 0.80 1.19
N GLY A 78 6.71 0.99 1.34
CA GLY A 78 7.57 1.37 0.21
C GLY A 78 7.74 0.30 -0.87
N ALA A 79 7.45 -0.96 -0.57
CA ALA A 79 7.41 -2.03 -1.57
C ALA A 79 6.13 -2.03 -2.44
N THR A 80 5.08 -1.32 -2.03
CA THR A 80 3.74 -1.40 -2.66
C THR A 80 3.74 -0.88 -4.09
N PHE A 81 4.30 0.31 -4.34
CA PHE A 81 4.30 0.92 -5.68
C PHE A 81 5.18 0.14 -6.68
N PRO A 82 6.42 -0.26 -6.34
CA PRO A 82 7.21 -1.15 -7.19
C PRO A 82 6.47 -2.46 -7.51
N ALA A 83 5.86 -3.09 -6.50
CA ALA A 83 5.11 -4.34 -6.71
C ALA A 83 3.90 -4.13 -7.63
N LEU A 84 3.16 -3.02 -7.50
CA LEU A 84 2.07 -2.69 -8.43
C LEU A 84 2.57 -2.52 -9.87
N GLN A 85 3.75 -1.92 -10.08
CA GLN A 85 4.34 -1.82 -11.42
C GLN A 85 4.69 -3.19 -12.01
N VAL A 86 5.24 -4.10 -11.21
CA VAL A 86 5.53 -5.48 -11.63
C VAL A 86 4.23 -6.24 -11.93
N LEU A 87 3.20 -6.11 -11.08
CA LEU A 87 1.90 -6.73 -11.29
C LEU A 87 1.27 -6.26 -12.62
N MET A 88 1.31 -4.95 -12.88
CA MET A 88 0.82 -4.38 -14.13
C MET A 88 1.65 -4.82 -15.34
N ALA A 89 2.95 -5.08 -15.17
CA ALA A 89 3.77 -5.62 -16.26
C ALA A 89 3.31 -7.03 -16.68
N ASN A 90 2.80 -7.83 -15.75
CA ASN A 90 2.30 -9.18 -16.01
C ASN A 90 0.87 -9.21 -16.57
N TRP A 91 0.07 -8.19 -16.28
CA TRP A 91 -1.35 -8.15 -16.62
C TRP A 91 -1.69 -7.24 -17.80
N ALA A 92 -0.97 -6.14 -17.99
CA ALA A 92 -1.30 -5.16 -19.01
C ALA A 92 -0.51 -5.34 -20.31
N PRO A 93 -1.19 -5.38 -21.47
CA PRO A 93 -0.57 -5.27 -22.78
C PRO A 93 0.33 -4.01 -22.87
N PRO A 94 1.49 -4.07 -23.55
CA PRO A 94 2.43 -2.96 -23.60
C PRO A 94 1.83 -1.63 -24.08
N GLN A 95 0.87 -1.68 -25.01
CA GLN A 95 0.22 -0.51 -25.58
C GLN A 95 -0.72 0.20 -24.57
N GLU A 96 -1.33 -0.54 -23.66
CA GLU A 96 -2.32 -0.03 -22.70
C GLU A 96 -1.73 0.18 -21.30
N ARG A 97 -0.55 -0.38 -21.03
CA ARG A 97 0.09 -0.38 -19.70
C ARG A 97 0.22 1.00 -19.07
N SER A 98 0.63 2.01 -19.84
CA SER A 98 0.80 3.37 -19.34
C SER A 98 -0.53 3.97 -18.87
N TRP A 99 -1.60 3.73 -19.63
CA TRP A 99 -2.95 4.19 -19.29
C TRP A 99 -3.46 3.51 -18.01
N LEU A 100 -3.33 2.18 -17.92
CA LEU A 100 -3.76 1.44 -16.74
C LEU A 100 -2.96 1.82 -15.48
N LEU A 101 -1.64 2.00 -15.59
CA LEU A 101 -0.82 2.50 -14.48
C LEU A 101 -1.24 3.90 -14.04
N THR A 102 -1.59 4.78 -14.98
CA THR A 102 -2.09 6.12 -14.67
C THR A 102 -3.40 6.04 -13.88
N LEU A 103 -4.32 5.15 -14.25
CA LEU A 103 -5.55 4.91 -13.49
C LEU A 103 -5.27 4.42 -12.06
N VAL A 104 -4.35 3.46 -11.90
CA VAL A 104 -3.93 2.97 -10.57
C VAL A 104 -3.38 4.10 -9.71
N PHE A 105 -2.50 4.94 -10.26
CA PHE A 105 -1.92 6.07 -9.50
C PHE A 105 -2.92 7.19 -9.24
N MET A 106 -3.90 7.40 -10.10
CA MET A 106 -5.01 8.33 -9.85
C MET A 106 -5.81 7.92 -8.60
N GLY A 107 -5.93 6.61 -8.35
CA GLY A 107 -6.53 6.07 -7.12
C GLY A 107 -5.91 6.63 -5.84
N SER A 108 -4.58 6.84 -5.82
CA SER A 108 -3.91 7.45 -4.65
C SER A 108 -4.36 8.89 -4.38
N LYS A 109 -4.57 9.69 -5.44
CA LYS A 109 -5.01 11.08 -5.33
C LYS A 109 -6.48 11.15 -4.91
N PHE A 110 -7.30 10.29 -5.49
CA PHE A 110 -8.70 10.16 -5.10
C PHE A 110 -8.85 9.71 -3.65
N GLY A 111 -8.02 8.77 -3.20
CA GLY A 111 -7.96 8.33 -1.81
C GLY A 111 -7.73 9.49 -0.84
N ILE A 112 -6.78 10.40 -1.14
CA ILE A 112 -6.51 11.58 -0.30
C ILE A 112 -7.73 12.51 -0.21
N ILE A 113 -8.44 12.72 -1.33
CA ILE A 113 -9.64 13.57 -1.39
C ILE A 113 -10.73 13.06 -0.44
N ILE A 114 -10.88 11.74 -0.31
CA ILE A 114 -11.83 11.12 0.63
C ILE A 114 -11.25 11.08 2.05
N ALA A 115 -9.97 10.75 2.20
CA ALA A 115 -9.34 10.51 3.48
C ALA A 115 -9.36 11.76 4.39
N TYR A 116 -9.12 12.96 3.84
CA TYR A 116 -9.08 14.18 4.67
C TYR A 116 -10.44 14.56 5.28
N PRO A 117 -11.55 14.66 4.51
CA PRO A 117 -12.88 14.86 5.10
C PRO A 117 -13.27 13.76 6.08
N THR A 118 -13.00 12.49 5.75
CA THR A 118 -13.31 11.36 6.63
C THR A 118 -12.51 11.46 7.93
N ALA A 119 -11.22 11.80 7.87
CA ALA A 119 -10.40 12.00 9.06
C ALA A 119 -10.94 13.16 9.92
N ALA A 120 -11.32 14.29 9.31
CA ALA A 120 -11.92 15.41 10.02
C ALA A 120 -13.23 15.03 10.72
N ALA A 121 -14.09 14.26 10.06
CA ALA A 121 -15.34 13.77 10.63
C ALA A 121 -15.08 12.79 11.80
N LEU A 122 -14.14 11.86 11.64
CA LEU A 122 -13.76 10.91 12.68
C LEU A 122 -13.18 11.61 13.92
N ILE A 123 -12.30 12.60 13.73
CA ILE A 123 -11.73 13.40 14.83
C ILE A 123 -12.85 14.07 15.64
N LYS A 124 -13.86 14.63 14.97
CA LYS A 124 -14.96 15.34 15.63
C LYS A 124 -15.84 14.42 16.48
N ILE A 125 -16.06 13.18 16.06
CA ILE A 125 -17.03 12.25 16.68
C ILE A 125 -16.34 11.33 17.70
N TRP A 126 -15.19 10.74 17.33
CA TRP A 126 -14.52 9.67 18.09
C TRP A 126 -13.07 10.03 18.48
N GLY A 127 -12.62 11.25 18.20
CA GLY A 127 -11.27 11.70 18.49
C GLY A 127 -10.25 11.22 17.46
N TRP A 128 -9.00 11.69 17.63
CA TRP A 128 -7.96 11.49 16.63
C TRP A 128 -7.53 10.03 16.47
N LYS A 129 -7.61 9.20 17.51
CA LYS A 129 -7.22 7.78 17.43
C LYS A 129 -8.08 7.02 16.40
N ALA A 130 -9.33 7.44 16.21
CA ALA A 130 -10.23 6.84 15.24
C ALA A 130 -9.77 6.99 13.78
N THR A 131 -8.97 8.02 13.45
CA THR A 131 -8.43 8.20 12.08
C THR A 131 -7.39 7.15 11.72
N PHE A 132 -6.85 6.45 12.73
CA PHE A 132 -5.93 5.33 12.56
C PHE A 132 -6.69 4.01 12.57
N TYR A 133 -7.64 3.83 13.50
CA TYR A 133 -8.37 2.57 13.64
C TYR A 133 -9.30 2.27 12.46
N VAL A 134 -10.15 3.23 12.07
CA VAL A 134 -11.18 2.99 11.06
C VAL A 134 -10.59 2.62 9.69
N PRO A 135 -9.65 3.41 9.11
CA PRO A 135 -9.06 3.05 7.82
C PRO A 135 -8.26 1.75 7.89
N SER A 136 -7.56 1.47 8.99
CA SER A 136 -6.78 0.24 9.12
C SER A 136 -7.65 -1.00 9.13
N ILE A 137 -8.80 -0.97 9.82
CA ILE A 137 -9.78 -2.06 9.78
C ILE A 137 -10.31 -2.26 8.36
N VAL A 138 -10.65 -1.18 7.66
CA VAL A 138 -11.08 -1.25 6.25
C VAL A 138 -9.99 -1.85 5.37
N THR A 139 -8.73 -1.47 5.57
CA THR A 139 -7.59 -2.05 4.85
C THR A 139 -7.39 -3.53 5.16
N LEU A 140 -7.61 -3.98 6.39
CA LEU A 140 -7.56 -5.41 6.73
C LEU A 140 -8.63 -6.21 5.95
N PHE A 141 -9.86 -5.71 5.89
CA PHE A 141 -10.91 -6.32 5.06
C PHE A 141 -10.53 -6.31 3.58
N TRP A 142 -9.96 -5.21 3.09
CA TRP A 142 -9.46 -5.11 1.73
C TRP A 142 -8.34 -6.12 1.44
N CYS A 143 -7.43 -6.40 2.38
CA CYS A 143 -6.37 -7.40 2.22
C CYS A 143 -6.93 -8.81 2.04
N VAL A 144 -8.01 -9.16 2.75
CA VAL A 144 -8.71 -10.44 2.59
C VAL A 144 -9.31 -10.53 1.18
N LEU A 145 -9.97 -9.47 0.72
CA LEU A 145 -10.52 -9.41 -0.64
C LEU A 145 -9.41 -9.49 -1.70
N TRP A 146 -8.32 -8.75 -1.52
CA TRP A 146 -7.17 -8.74 -2.41
C TRP A 146 -6.60 -10.15 -2.61
N LYS A 147 -6.36 -10.88 -1.51
CA LYS A 147 -5.82 -12.24 -1.60
C LYS A 147 -6.78 -13.23 -2.28
N SER A 148 -8.09 -12.99 -2.17
CA SER A 148 -9.10 -13.86 -2.78
C SER A 148 -9.35 -13.57 -4.27
N ILE A 149 -9.14 -12.33 -4.70
CA ILE A 149 -9.48 -11.87 -6.05
C ILE A 149 -8.23 -11.81 -6.94
N VAL A 150 -7.11 -11.26 -6.46
CA VAL A 150 -5.97 -10.93 -7.32
C VAL A 150 -4.99 -12.10 -7.42
N SER A 151 -4.47 -12.34 -8.62
CA SER A 151 -3.44 -13.35 -8.91
C SER A 151 -2.23 -12.73 -9.60
N ASN A 152 -1.06 -13.37 -9.52
CA ASN A 152 0.19 -12.83 -10.09
C ASN A 152 0.19 -12.81 -11.60
N THR A 153 -0.41 -13.83 -12.21
CA THR A 153 -0.47 -13.98 -13.65
C THR A 153 -1.89 -14.21 -14.14
N PRO A 154 -2.21 -13.82 -15.38
CA PRO A 154 -3.49 -14.15 -16.02
C PRO A 154 -3.77 -15.65 -16.09
N ASN A 155 -2.72 -16.49 -16.08
CA ASN A 155 -2.86 -17.95 -16.16
C ASN A 155 -3.44 -18.58 -14.89
N GLU A 156 -3.14 -17.99 -13.74
CA GLU A 156 -3.58 -18.46 -12.42
C GLU A 156 -4.98 -17.94 -12.04
N PHE A 157 -5.44 -16.88 -12.70
CA PHE A 157 -6.69 -16.22 -12.36
C PHE A 157 -7.91 -17.03 -12.85
N ARG A 158 -8.84 -17.30 -11.93
CA ARG A 158 -9.96 -18.23 -12.14
C ARG A 158 -11.08 -17.70 -13.05
N TRP A 159 -11.25 -16.38 -13.16
CA TRP A 159 -12.38 -15.77 -13.84
C TRP A 159 -12.03 -15.11 -15.18
N ILE A 160 -10.85 -15.37 -15.74
CA ILE A 160 -10.43 -14.79 -17.02
C ILE A 160 -11.09 -15.52 -18.18
N THR A 161 -11.49 -14.77 -19.22
CA THR A 161 -11.99 -15.37 -20.46
C THR A 161 -10.84 -15.90 -21.31
N GLN A 162 -11.07 -16.97 -22.07
CA GLN A 162 -10.02 -17.53 -22.94
C GLN A 162 -9.55 -16.53 -24.01
N TYR A 163 -10.46 -15.67 -24.50
CA TYR A 163 -10.15 -14.60 -25.44
C TYR A 163 -9.14 -13.61 -24.85
N GLU A 164 -9.42 -13.10 -23.65
CA GLU A 164 -8.57 -12.13 -22.96
C GLU A 164 -7.22 -12.73 -22.57
N LYS A 165 -7.22 -13.97 -22.09
CA LYS A 165 -6.00 -14.72 -21.80
C LYS A 165 -5.08 -14.84 -23.01
N ASN A 166 -5.63 -15.19 -24.17
CA ASN A 166 -4.88 -15.30 -25.42
C ASN A 166 -4.39 -13.93 -25.90
N TYR A 167 -5.21 -12.88 -25.78
CA TYR A 167 -4.84 -11.51 -26.13
C TYR A 167 -3.64 -11.02 -25.30
N ILE A 168 -3.71 -11.15 -23.98
CA ILE A 168 -2.62 -10.73 -23.08
C ILE A 168 -1.35 -11.52 -23.36
N ALA A 169 -1.44 -12.85 -23.52
CA ALA A 169 -0.29 -13.68 -23.84
C ALA A 169 0.36 -13.31 -25.19
N ALA A 170 -0.45 -13.07 -26.22
CA ALA A 170 0.04 -12.65 -27.54
C ALA A 170 0.66 -11.24 -27.53
N SER A 171 0.13 -10.32 -26.71
CA SER A 171 0.61 -8.94 -26.61
C SER A 171 1.87 -8.76 -25.76
N ILE A 172 2.05 -9.58 -24.71
CA ILE A 172 3.24 -9.54 -23.84
C ILE A 172 4.41 -10.27 -24.49
N GLY A 173 4.15 -11.25 -25.37
CA GLY A 173 5.16 -12.11 -26.01
C GLY A 173 5.82 -13.09 -25.01
N ASP A 174 6.60 -14.05 -25.51
CA ASP A 174 7.37 -15.05 -24.74
C ASP A 174 8.44 -14.45 -23.78
N THR A 175 8.36 -13.17 -23.47
CA THR A 175 9.32 -12.40 -22.67
C THR A 175 9.20 -12.64 -21.16
N VAL A 176 8.23 -13.44 -20.70
CA VAL A 176 8.09 -13.84 -19.30
C VAL A 176 8.31 -15.36 -19.20
N ARG A 177 9.57 -15.74 -19.04
CA ARG A 177 9.99 -17.06 -18.53
C ARG A 177 10.30 -16.96 -17.06
#